data_AF-A0A225X0F8-F1
#
_entry.id   AF-A0A225X0F8-F1
#
_cell.length_a   1.000
_cell.length_b   1.000
_cell.length_c   1.000
_cell.angle_alpha   90.00
_cell.angle_beta   90.00
_cell.angle_gamma   90.00
#
_symmetry.space_group_name_H-M   'P 1'
#
loop_
_entity.id
_entity.type
_entity.pdbx_description
1 polymer ?
#
loop_
_entity_poly.entity_id
_entity_poly.type
_entity_poly.pdbx_seq_one_letter_code
_entity_poly.pdbx_strand_id
1 'polypeptide(L)'
;MRVLQVTGLVLLWVGTGVQVATAACSDQVSSGDKGVGISAMDAPTCPTAGGVGCFGGSSTCQFCKTFSTPQSANFVPCTTTSLTPSVASTPTVTPARTPAPTDDCTTALTVA
;
A
#
# COMPACT_ATOMS: atom_id res chain seq x y z
N MET A 1 -54.99 32.99 -3.34
CA MET A 1 -54.37 32.18 -2.25
C MET A 1 -54.02 30.81 -2.83
N ARG A 2 -52.78 30.32 -2.65
CA ARG A 2 -52.24 29.00 -3.11
C ARG A 2 -51.36 28.93 -4.38
N VAL A 3 -50.63 30.00 -4.74
CA VAL A 3 -49.53 29.90 -5.74
C VAL A 3 -48.14 30.06 -5.09
N LEU A 4 -48.08 30.24 -3.76
CA LEU A 4 -46.86 30.57 -3.01
C LEU A 4 -46.30 29.41 -2.17
N GLN A 5 -46.56 28.14 -2.54
CA GLN A 5 -46.05 26.98 -1.78
C GLN A 5 -45.17 26.02 -2.59
N VAL A 6 -44.97 26.23 -3.90
CA VAL A 6 -44.19 25.29 -4.73
C VAL A 6 -42.71 25.68 -4.82
N THR A 7 -42.35 26.93 -4.52
CA THR A 7 -40.95 27.41 -4.58
C THR A 7 -40.11 27.04 -3.35
N GLY A 8 -40.70 26.47 -2.30
CA GLY A 8 -40.00 26.14 -1.05
C GLY A 8 -39.24 24.81 -1.05
N LEU A 9 -39.60 23.85 -1.92
CA LEU A 9 -38.98 22.50 -1.90
C LEU A 9 -37.73 22.36 -2.78
N VAL A 10 -37.38 23.35 -3.61
CA VAL A 10 -36.28 23.23 -4.60
C VAL A 10 -34.92 23.65 -4.04
N LEU A 11 -34.84 24.29 -2.87
CA LEU A 11 -33.59 24.84 -2.32
C LEU A 11 -32.88 23.96 -1.27
N LEU A 12 -33.38 22.77 -0.96
CA LEU A 12 -32.77 21.86 0.03
C LEU A 12 -31.95 20.71 -0.59
N TRP A 13 -31.69 20.74 -1.91
CA TRP A 13 -30.88 19.75 -2.63
C TRP A 13 -29.48 20.26 -2.99
N VAL A 14 -28.94 21.22 -2.23
CA VAL A 14 -27.51 21.53 -2.32
C VAL A 14 -26.78 20.39 -1.63
N GLY A 15 -26.36 19.42 -2.44
CA GLY A 15 -25.68 18.21 -2.02
C GLY A 15 -24.58 18.51 -1.03
N THR A 16 -24.64 17.86 0.13
CA THR A 16 -23.48 17.70 1.00
C THR A 16 -22.40 17.00 0.18
N GLY A 17 -21.47 17.78 -0.38
CA GLY A 17 -20.30 17.26 -1.04
C GLY A 17 -19.49 16.49 0.00
N VAL A 18 -19.56 15.16 -0.04
CA VAL A 18 -18.69 14.32 0.77
C VAL A 18 -17.28 14.52 0.20
N GLN A 19 -16.43 15.24 0.93
CA GLN A 19 -15.03 15.38 0.56
C GLN A 19 -14.35 14.07 0.95
N VAL A 20 -14.19 13.18 -0.02
CA VAL A 20 -13.34 12.00 0.15
C VAL A 20 -11.92 12.52 0.26
N ALA A 21 -11.41 12.61 1.49
CA ALA A 21 -9.98 12.83 1.69
C ALA A 21 -9.24 11.68 1.00
N THR A 22 -8.41 12.00 0.02
CA THR A 22 -7.55 11.02 -0.63
C THR A 22 -6.57 10.49 0.41
N ALA A 23 -6.73 9.23 0.82
CA ALA A 23 -5.81 8.59 1.74
C ALA A 23 -4.40 8.60 1.15
N ALA A 24 -3.38 8.89 1.97
CA ALA A 24 -2.00 8.86 1.51
C ALA A 24 -1.59 7.41 1.17
N CYS A 25 -0.64 7.24 0.26
CA CYS A 25 -0.14 5.90 -0.10
C CYS A 25 0.31 5.11 1.13
N SER A 26 0.97 5.76 2.10
CA SER A 26 1.40 5.14 3.35
C SER A 26 0.25 4.59 4.21
N ASP A 27 -0.97 5.13 4.09
CA ASP A 27 -2.14 4.69 4.85
C ASP A 27 -2.74 3.41 4.29
N GLN A 28 -2.46 3.10 3.02
CA GLN A 28 -2.91 1.88 2.36
C GLN A 28 -2.07 0.65 2.73
N VAL A 29 -0.94 0.85 3.41
CA VAL A 29 -0.03 -0.23 3.84
C VAL A 29 -0.48 -0.79 5.19
N SER A 30 -0.55 -2.12 5.30
CA SER A 30 -0.95 -2.78 6.53
C SER A 30 0.01 -2.49 7.70
N SER A 31 -0.46 -2.60 8.93
CA SER A 31 0.40 -2.44 10.11
C SER A 31 1.50 -3.50 10.19
N GLY A 32 1.27 -4.71 9.68
CA GLY A 32 2.27 -5.78 9.62
C GLY A 32 3.43 -5.43 8.68
N ASP A 33 3.11 -4.93 7.49
CA ASP A 33 4.09 -4.48 6.49
C ASP A 33 4.92 -3.29 7.03
N LYS A 34 4.27 -2.34 7.70
CA LYS A 34 4.94 -1.23 8.39
C LYS A 34 5.92 -1.72 9.46
N GLY A 35 5.54 -2.77 10.21
CA GLY A 35 6.40 -3.37 11.24
C GLY A 35 7.66 -4.03 10.70
N VAL A 36 7.67 -4.44 9.43
CA VAL A 36 8.84 -5.00 8.74
C VAL A 36 9.50 -4.00 7.78
N GLY A 37 9.21 -2.71 7.91
CA GLY A 37 9.90 -1.65 7.19
C GLY A 37 9.42 -1.43 5.76
N ILE A 38 8.19 -1.86 5.44
CA ILE A 38 7.53 -1.59 4.15
C ILE A 38 6.55 -0.41 4.34
N SER A 39 6.57 0.52 3.40
CA SER A 39 5.61 1.63 3.31
C SER A 39 5.28 1.88 1.84
N ALA A 40 4.62 3.00 1.53
CA ALA A 40 4.30 3.38 0.17
C ALA A 40 4.32 4.90 -0.01
N MET A 41 4.65 5.31 -1.23
CA MET A 41 4.75 6.71 -1.65
C MET A 41 4.11 6.89 -3.01
N ASP A 42 3.75 8.13 -3.34
CA ASP A 42 3.24 8.48 -4.66
C ASP A 42 4.31 8.22 -5.73
N ALA A 43 3.91 7.49 -6.78
CA ALA A 43 4.72 7.11 -7.91
C ALA A 43 3.86 7.20 -9.19
N PRO A 44 3.91 8.32 -9.94
CA PRO A 44 3.09 8.52 -11.14
C PRO A 44 3.47 7.57 -12.29
N THR A 45 4.63 6.90 -12.19
CA THR A 45 5.05 5.86 -13.13
C THR A 45 4.34 4.53 -12.93
N CYS A 46 3.59 4.35 -11.83
CA CYS A 46 2.86 3.12 -11.58
C CYS A 46 1.69 2.95 -12.57
N PRO A 47 1.59 1.81 -13.27
CA PRO A 47 0.47 1.54 -14.15
C PRO A 47 -0.83 1.41 -13.36
N THR A 48 -1.94 1.91 -13.92
CA THR A 48 -3.28 1.82 -13.30
C THR A 48 -3.78 0.37 -13.17
N ALA A 49 -3.26 -0.54 -14.00
CA ALA A 49 -3.52 -1.97 -13.86
C ALA A 49 -2.77 -2.61 -12.66
N GLY A 50 -1.90 -1.84 -11.98
CA GLY A 50 -0.92 -2.35 -11.03
C GLY A 50 0.32 -2.92 -11.72
N GLY A 51 1.21 -3.47 -10.91
CA GLY A 51 2.48 -4.05 -11.34
C GLY A 51 3.33 -4.45 -10.14
N VAL A 52 4.47 -5.10 -10.37
CA VAL A 52 5.38 -5.46 -9.27
C VAL A 52 5.82 -4.18 -8.55
N GLY A 53 5.49 -4.09 -7.25
CA GLY A 53 5.79 -2.93 -6.42
C GLY A 53 4.80 -1.77 -6.54
N CYS A 54 3.78 -1.83 -7.39
CA CYS A 54 2.75 -0.79 -7.51
C CYS A 54 1.42 -1.25 -6.91
N PHE A 55 0.69 -0.31 -6.35
CA PHE A 55 -0.70 -0.54 -5.96
C PHE A 55 -1.52 -0.64 -7.24
N GLY A 56 -2.38 -1.65 -7.33
CA GLY A 56 -3.33 -1.76 -8.42
C GLY A 56 -4.48 -0.77 -8.29
N GLY A 57 -5.22 -0.57 -9.38
CA GLY A 57 -6.40 0.31 -9.43
C GLY A 57 -6.06 1.76 -9.75
N SER A 58 -6.96 2.68 -9.43
CA SER A 58 -6.81 4.12 -9.70
C SER A 58 -5.76 4.82 -8.82
N SER A 59 -4.95 4.06 -8.06
CA SER A 59 -3.95 4.57 -7.12
C SER A 59 -2.58 4.62 -7.78
N THR A 60 -1.92 5.78 -7.74
CA THR A 60 -0.55 5.96 -8.25
C THR A 60 0.46 5.76 -7.12
N CYS A 61 0.38 4.65 -6.41
CA CYS A 61 1.25 4.37 -5.26
C CYS A 61 2.26 3.27 -5.57
N GLN A 62 3.48 3.39 -5.06
CA GLN A 62 4.53 2.37 -5.10
C GLN A 62 4.95 1.97 -3.69
N PHE A 63 5.14 0.67 -3.46
CA PHE A 63 5.76 0.14 -2.26
C PHE A 63 7.24 0.56 -2.17
N CYS A 64 7.64 1.01 -1.00
CA CYS A 64 8.99 1.46 -0.70
C CYS A 64 9.42 0.94 0.67
N LYS A 65 10.73 0.92 0.95
CA LYS A 65 11.29 0.52 2.25
C LYS A 65 11.64 1.73 3.11
N THR A 66 11.28 1.69 4.39
CA THR A 66 11.68 2.68 5.40
C THR A 66 12.93 2.26 6.14
N PHE A 67 13.11 0.95 6.36
CA PHE A 67 14.33 0.34 6.87
C PHE A 67 14.51 -1.05 6.27
N SER A 68 15.76 -1.56 6.27
CA SER A 68 16.09 -2.83 5.62
C SER A 68 15.75 -4.03 6.49
N THR A 69 14.90 -4.91 5.96
CA THR A 69 14.56 -6.23 6.49
C THR A 69 14.57 -7.24 5.35
N PRO A 70 14.55 -8.56 5.62
CA PRO A 70 14.37 -9.56 4.57
C PRO A 70 13.10 -9.32 3.72
N GLN A 71 12.03 -8.83 4.33
CA GLN A 71 10.74 -8.57 3.69
C GLN A 71 10.78 -7.29 2.84
N SER A 72 11.52 -6.26 3.27
CA SER A 72 11.61 -4.99 2.56
C SER A 72 12.74 -4.92 1.52
N ALA A 73 13.58 -5.97 1.43
CA ALA A 73 14.80 -6.00 0.63
C ALA A 73 14.58 -5.62 -0.85
N ASN A 74 13.45 -6.03 -1.42
CA ASN A 74 13.12 -5.83 -2.84
C ASN A 74 12.52 -4.46 -3.16
N PHE A 75 12.24 -3.62 -2.15
CA PHE A 75 11.68 -2.29 -2.39
C PHE A 75 12.77 -1.23 -2.48
N VAL A 76 12.47 -0.18 -3.23
CA VAL A 76 13.29 1.04 -3.28
C VAL A 76 13.14 1.81 -1.97
N PRO A 77 14.15 2.58 -1.53
CA PRO A 77 14.00 3.43 -0.36
C PRO A 77 12.83 4.41 -0.55
N CYS A 78 12.02 4.60 0.49
CA CYS A 78 10.99 5.63 0.46
C CYS A 78 11.65 7.00 0.33
N THR A 79 11.29 7.76 -0.70
CA THR A 79 11.62 9.17 -0.79
C THR A 79 10.69 9.93 0.15
N THR A 80 11.00 9.90 1.44
CA THR A 80 10.53 10.97 2.30
C THR A 80 11.27 12.23 1.85
N THR A 81 10.58 13.36 1.72
CA THR A 81 11.23 14.68 1.58
C THR A 81 11.96 15.02 2.90
N SER A 82 12.95 14.21 3.26
CA SER A 82 13.75 14.35 4.47
C SER A 82 15.22 14.16 4.10
N LEU A 83 15.99 15.23 4.30
CA LEU A 83 17.38 15.46 3.90
C LEU A 83 18.41 14.58 4.62
N THR A 84 18.12 13.31 4.87
CA THR A 84 19.07 12.40 5.54
C THR A 84 19.85 11.58 4.52
N PRO A 85 21.20 11.60 4.56
CA PRO A 85 22.01 10.86 3.60
C PRO A 85 21.72 9.36 3.73
N SER A 86 21.40 8.77 2.59
CA SER A 86 21.29 7.33 2.38
C SER A 86 22.60 6.67 2.80
N VAL A 87 22.61 6.05 3.99
CA VAL A 87 23.65 5.08 4.32
C VAL A 87 23.33 3.82 3.56
N ALA A 88 24.05 3.62 2.45
CA ALA A 88 24.03 2.38 1.70
C ALA A 88 24.56 1.25 2.61
N SER A 89 23.65 0.46 3.18
CA SER A 89 24.00 -0.77 3.87
C SER A 89 24.40 -1.79 2.82
N THR A 90 25.70 -2.03 2.70
CA THR A 90 26.27 -3.16 1.94
C THR A 90 25.59 -4.45 2.41
N PRO A 91 25.08 -5.31 1.51
CA PRO A 91 24.56 -6.60 1.93
C PRO A 91 25.73 -7.48 2.41
N THR A 92 25.83 -7.67 3.72
CA THR A 92 26.66 -8.75 4.28
C THR A 92 25.97 -10.07 3.93
N VAL A 93 26.42 -10.69 2.84
CA VAL A 93 26.06 -12.07 2.50
C VAL A 93 26.74 -13.01 3.50
N THR A 94 26.04 -13.32 4.58
CA THR A 94 26.36 -14.50 5.39
C THR A 94 25.89 -15.72 4.61
N PRO A 95 26.77 -16.68 4.25
CA PRO A 95 26.32 -17.94 3.66
C PRO A 95 25.66 -18.78 4.76
N ALA A 96 24.35 -18.65 4.90
CA ALA A 96 23.55 -19.55 5.73
C ALA A 96 23.48 -20.91 5.00
N ARG A 97 24.13 -21.92 5.57
CA ARG A 97 24.02 -23.31 5.10
C ARG A 97 22.56 -23.76 5.20
N THR A 98 22.09 -24.33 4.09
CA THR A 98 20.93 -25.22 3.98
C THR A 98 20.96 -26.28 5.07
N PRO A 99 19.83 -26.48 5.77
CA PRO A 99 19.09 -27.72 5.55
C PRO A 99 17.67 -27.43 5.11
N ALA A 100 17.24 -28.13 4.06
CA ALA A 100 15.83 -28.24 3.71
C ALA A 100 15.13 -29.13 4.74
N PRO A 101 14.03 -28.71 5.36
CA PRO A 101 12.96 -29.62 5.70
C PRO A 101 12.08 -29.78 4.46
N THR A 102 12.21 -30.91 3.79
CA THR A 102 11.13 -31.43 2.96
C THR A 102 10.02 -31.83 3.94
N ASP A 103 9.02 -30.96 4.11
CA ASP A 103 7.79 -31.34 4.78
C ASP A 103 6.72 -31.48 3.70
N ASP A 104 6.52 -32.74 3.32
CA ASP A 104 5.55 -33.21 2.36
C ASP A 104 4.16 -32.66 2.68
N CYS A 105 3.56 -31.95 1.74
CA CYS A 105 2.10 -31.87 1.63
C CYS A 105 1.58 -33.24 1.14
N THR A 106 1.74 -34.27 1.97
CA THR A 106 1.08 -35.55 1.82
C THR A 106 0.64 -35.95 3.20
N THR A 107 -0.56 -35.51 3.59
CA THR A 107 -1.62 -36.33 4.22
C THR A 107 -2.80 -35.42 4.55
N ALA A 108 -3.57 -34.99 3.53
CA ALA A 108 -4.89 -34.38 3.74
C ALA A 108 -5.91 -34.87 2.70
N LEU A 109 -5.73 -36.09 2.20
CA LEU A 109 -6.66 -36.76 1.28
C LEU A 109 -6.84 -38.23 1.68
N THR A 110 -7.33 -38.48 2.90
CA THR A 110 -8.04 -39.73 3.23
C THR A 110 -9.04 -39.46 4.36
N VAL A 111 -10.13 -38.79 4.02
CA VAL A 111 -11.43 -39.01 4.66
C VAL A 111 -12.44 -39.21 3.53
N ALA A 112 -12.63 -40.49 3.17
CA ALA A 112 -13.80 -41.00 2.48
C ALA A 112 -13.87 -42.51 2.75
#